data_AF-A0A0F9DYT4-F1
#
_entry.id   AF-A0A0F9DYT4-F1
#
_cell.length_a   1.000
_cell.length_b   1.000
_cell.length_c   1.000
_cell.angle_alpha   90.00
_cell.angle_beta   90.00
_cell.angle_gamma   90.00
#
_symmetry.space_group_name_H-M   'P 1'
#
loop_
_entity.id
_entity.type
_entity.pdbx_description
1 polymer ?
#
loop_
_entity_poly.entity_id
_entity_poly.type
_entity_poly.pdbx_seq_one_letter_code
_entity_poly.pdbx_strand_id
1 'polypeptide(L)'
;SRIVRNYVERKKDTTPKGIEIAIWGNVAPMVEGRINLLLRNGVQGMILVFLILSLFLNLRLAFWVSAGIPISFMAAFMVLDFAGESINMISLFAFIMTLGILVDDAIIVGENIYTHFGKGESPSDAVISGLKEVGWPVVIAVSTTIVAFAPLLFITGIVGKFIAVMPKAVIAILVVSLFEALMILPAHLEGALTRSLSKVGKIISWHESLRNRVEKGLNHVINHYYLAAITFVVKNRYFSFAIGLAVLIISLGVVIGGYVPFSFFPKAESDWIIAEVSYPLGTPFKLTEETIAYIEKKSLELNSSFDKITDKNDKVVVNTFSLVGMIPRKDWKPGDFGGHSGEIWIELVPAEKRPDLSANIILNKWRTIIGEIPGLDRISFSTLHGGPGGSAIEIQLAGKDFGQLTRAADELKAEIGTYPGTYDIVDDFRPGKKEMQIRIKEGAKPLGITMADLAIQLRQAFYGEEALRIQRGRDDLKVMVRYAGYDRRRISGVEEMRIRTP
;
A
#
# COMPACT_ATOMS: atom_id res chain seq x y z
N SER A 1 10.04 13.19 -7.39
CA SER A 1 11.25 12.40 -7.69
C SER A 1 12.20 13.07 -8.70
N ARG A 2 11.72 13.57 -9.86
CA ARG A 2 12.58 14.21 -10.89
C ARG A 2 13.48 15.35 -10.39
N ILE A 3 12.94 16.27 -9.58
CA ILE A 3 13.71 17.41 -9.05
C ILE A 3 14.91 16.94 -8.21
N VAL A 4 14.70 15.94 -7.34
CA VAL A 4 15.76 15.37 -6.49
C VAL A 4 16.80 14.64 -7.34
N ARG A 5 16.37 13.84 -8.33
CA ARG A 5 17.29 13.15 -9.25
C ARG A 5 18.16 14.15 -10.02
N ASN A 6 17.55 15.19 -10.58
CA ASN A 6 18.27 16.27 -11.27
C ASN A 6 19.20 17.04 -10.33
N TYR A 7 18.82 17.20 -9.05
CA TYR A 7 19.69 17.81 -8.05
C TYR A 7 20.93 16.94 -7.79
N VAL A 8 20.74 15.63 -7.59
CA VAL A 8 21.84 14.67 -7.37
C VAL A 8 22.76 14.65 -8.59
N GLU A 9 22.22 14.56 -9.80
CA GLU A 9 23.00 14.57 -11.05
C GLU A 9 23.85 15.85 -11.18
N ARG A 10 23.25 17.03 -11.02
CA ARG A 10 24.01 18.30 -11.07
C ARG A 10 25.05 18.42 -9.97
N LYS A 11 24.80 17.83 -8.79
CA LYS A 11 25.74 17.91 -7.67
C LYS A 11 26.92 16.99 -7.84
N LYS A 12 26.83 15.89 -8.61
CA LYS A 12 27.96 14.99 -8.88
C LYS A 12 29.21 15.74 -9.33
N ASP A 13 29.06 16.75 -10.19
CA ASP A 13 30.19 17.52 -10.73
C ASP A 13 30.83 18.50 -9.73
N THR A 14 30.06 18.93 -8.71
CA THR A 14 30.51 19.89 -7.69
C THR A 14 30.87 19.23 -6.36
N THR A 15 30.68 17.91 -6.27
CA THR A 15 30.91 17.17 -5.03
C THR A 15 32.41 16.92 -4.86
N PRO A 16 32.99 17.19 -3.67
CA PRO A 16 34.41 16.92 -3.41
C PRO A 16 34.80 15.47 -3.73
N LYS A 17 36.04 15.27 -4.18
CA LYS A 17 36.56 13.92 -4.47
C LYS A 17 36.41 13.01 -3.24
N GLY A 18 35.82 11.84 -3.45
CA GLY A 18 35.59 10.83 -2.40
C GLY A 18 34.21 10.87 -1.74
N ILE A 19 33.34 11.83 -2.09
CA ILE A 19 31.94 11.85 -1.66
C ILE A 19 31.06 11.41 -2.82
N GLU A 20 30.21 10.42 -2.57
CA GLU A 20 29.17 9.97 -3.52
C GLU A 20 27.79 10.32 -2.97
N ILE A 21 26.90 10.80 -3.85
CA ILE A 21 25.51 11.06 -3.52
C ILE A 21 24.65 10.00 -4.21
N ALA A 22 24.04 9.15 -3.41
CA ALA A 22 23.09 8.13 -3.86
C ALA A 22 21.65 8.54 -3.52
N ILE A 23 20.68 7.98 -4.27
CA ILE A 23 19.26 8.12 -3.98
C ILE A 23 18.82 6.84 -3.27
N TRP A 24 18.18 6.98 -2.12
CA TRP A 24 17.61 5.87 -1.37
C TRP A 24 16.14 6.18 -1.01
N GLY A 25 15.31 5.14 -0.86
CA GLY A 25 13.91 5.30 -0.46
C GLY A 25 13.02 5.97 -1.52
N ASN A 26 13.33 5.79 -2.81
CA ASN A 26 12.56 6.42 -3.89
C ASN A 26 11.24 5.66 -4.11
N VAL A 27 10.13 6.16 -3.56
CA VAL A 27 8.79 5.57 -3.74
C VAL A 27 8.14 5.86 -5.10
N ALA A 28 8.73 6.74 -5.91
CA ALA A 28 8.14 7.11 -7.21
C ALA A 28 8.01 5.96 -8.22
N PRO A 29 8.99 5.03 -8.37
CA PRO A 29 8.87 3.88 -9.27
C PRO A 29 7.66 3.00 -8.94
N MET A 30 7.32 2.84 -7.65
CA MET A 30 6.13 2.10 -7.23
C MET A 30 4.83 2.77 -7.70
N VAL A 31 4.74 4.11 -7.58
CA VAL A 31 3.57 4.88 -8.05
C VAL A 31 3.53 4.90 -9.58
N GLU A 32 4.65 5.16 -10.24
CA GLU A 32 4.77 5.14 -11.71
C GLU A 32 4.42 3.76 -12.29
N GLY A 33 4.90 2.68 -11.67
CA GLY A 33 4.58 1.30 -12.05
C GLY A 33 3.07 1.03 -12.04
N ARG A 34 2.35 1.51 -11.01
CA ARG A 34 0.91 1.35 -10.91
C ARG A 34 0.11 2.23 -11.85
N ILE A 35 0.55 3.47 -12.08
CA ILE A 35 -0.03 4.33 -13.11
C ILE A 35 0.14 3.67 -14.49
N ASN A 36 1.34 3.15 -14.79
CA ASN A 36 1.62 2.47 -16.05
C ASN A 36 0.79 1.19 -16.20
N LEU A 37 0.60 0.41 -15.13
CA LEU A 37 -0.26 -0.77 -15.13
C LEU A 37 -1.72 -0.37 -15.42
N LEU A 38 -2.24 0.68 -14.76
CA LEU A 38 -3.59 1.18 -15.01
C LEU A 38 -3.75 1.65 -16.45
N LEU A 39 -2.81 2.43 -16.97
CA LEU A 39 -2.83 2.91 -18.35
C LEU A 39 -2.78 1.76 -19.35
N ARG A 40 -1.91 0.76 -19.13
CA ARG A 40 -1.81 -0.42 -19.99
C ARG A 40 -3.09 -1.24 -19.97
N ASN A 41 -3.63 -1.52 -18.78
CA ASN A 41 -4.87 -2.28 -18.62
C ASN A 41 -6.06 -1.50 -19.19
N GLY A 42 -6.09 -0.17 -19.02
CA GLY A 42 -7.13 0.69 -19.57
C GLY A 42 -7.10 0.72 -21.10
N VAL A 43 -5.93 0.85 -21.72
CA VAL A 43 -5.77 0.76 -23.18
C VAL A 43 -6.14 -0.62 -23.69
N GLN A 44 -5.70 -1.69 -23.02
CA GLN A 44 -6.09 -3.06 -23.37
C GLN A 44 -7.60 -3.27 -23.27
N GLY A 45 -8.22 -2.80 -22.17
CA GLY A 45 -9.67 -2.85 -21.97
C GLY A 45 -10.41 -2.09 -23.06
N MET A 46 -9.99 -0.86 -23.38
CA MET A 46 -10.56 -0.05 -24.45
C MET A 46 -10.46 -0.75 -25.82
N ILE A 47 -9.29 -1.35 -26.14
CA ILE A 47 -9.11 -2.11 -27.39
C ILE A 47 -10.02 -3.34 -27.41
N LEU A 48 -10.10 -4.09 -26.31
CA LEU A 48 -10.96 -5.28 -26.22
C LEU A 48 -12.44 -4.92 -26.36
N VAL A 49 -12.90 -3.88 -25.65
CA VAL A 49 -14.26 -3.34 -25.77
C VAL A 49 -14.52 -2.90 -27.21
N PHE A 50 -13.63 -2.12 -27.82
CA PHE A 50 -13.77 -1.67 -29.19
C PHE A 50 -13.85 -2.85 -30.16
N LEU A 51 -12.99 -3.86 -30.01
CA LEU A 51 -13.01 -5.07 -30.83
C LEU A 51 -14.34 -5.83 -30.65
N ILE A 52 -14.78 -6.07 -29.42
CA ILE A 52 -16.04 -6.76 -29.13
C ILE A 52 -17.22 -5.99 -29.71
N LEU A 53 -17.33 -4.69 -29.45
CA LEU A 53 -18.40 -3.85 -30.00
C LEU A 53 -18.35 -3.79 -31.51
N SER A 54 -17.15 -3.78 -32.12
CA SER A 54 -17.03 -3.83 -33.58
C SER A 54 -17.57 -5.14 -34.16
N LEU A 55 -17.59 -6.25 -33.43
CA LEU A 55 -18.18 -7.50 -33.92
C LEU A 55 -19.70 -7.47 -34.01
N PHE A 56 -20.37 -6.57 -33.26
CA PHE A 56 -21.83 -6.47 -33.18
C PHE A 56 -22.40 -5.18 -33.78
N LEU A 57 -21.66 -4.08 -33.72
CA LEU A 57 -22.08 -2.74 -34.13
C LEU A 57 -21.24 -2.23 -35.30
N ASN A 58 -21.70 -1.15 -35.95
CA ASN A 58 -20.86 -0.43 -36.92
C ASN A 58 -19.59 0.11 -36.25
N LEU A 59 -18.46 0.06 -36.97
CA LEU A 59 -17.14 0.56 -36.49
C LEU A 59 -17.19 1.98 -35.92
N ARG A 60 -18.05 2.84 -36.48
CA ARG A 60 -18.23 4.23 -36.01
C ARG A 60 -18.91 4.30 -34.65
N LEU A 61 -19.89 3.44 -34.41
CA LEU A 61 -20.61 3.36 -33.13
C LEU A 61 -19.69 2.79 -32.06
N ALA A 62 -19.01 1.69 -32.37
CA ALA A 62 -18.01 1.09 -31.50
C ALA A 62 -16.91 2.09 -31.12
N PHE A 63 -16.46 2.93 -32.07
CA PHE A 63 -15.49 3.99 -31.80
C PHE A 63 -16.01 5.01 -30.79
N TRP A 64 -17.21 5.58 -31.00
CA TRP A 64 -17.75 6.59 -30.09
C TRP A 64 -18.03 6.05 -28.68
N VAL A 65 -18.57 4.84 -28.57
CA VAL A 65 -18.77 4.17 -27.27
C VAL A 65 -17.43 3.93 -26.58
N SER A 66 -16.42 3.42 -27.30
CA SER A 66 -15.09 3.21 -26.71
C SER A 66 -14.35 4.51 -26.35
N ALA A 67 -14.60 5.60 -27.08
CA ALA A 67 -14.01 6.91 -26.83
C ALA A 67 -14.60 7.61 -25.60
N GLY A 68 -15.81 7.24 -25.18
CA GLY A 68 -16.41 7.68 -23.91
C GLY A 68 -15.57 7.27 -22.71
N ILE A 69 -14.90 6.11 -22.76
CA ILE A 69 -14.08 5.57 -21.64
C ILE A 69 -12.98 6.56 -21.19
N PRO A 70 -12.02 6.98 -22.04
CA PRO A 70 -10.98 7.91 -21.63
C PRO A 70 -11.56 9.30 -21.27
N ILE A 71 -12.63 9.74 -21.92
CA ILE A 71 -13.28 11.03 -21.62
C ILE A 71 -13.87 11.02 -20.21
N SER A 72 -14.61 9.96 -19.85
CA SER A 72 -15.19 9.78 -18.53
C SER A 72 -14.12 9.70 -17.44
N PHE A 73 -12.99 9.03 -17.69
CA PHE A 73 -11.88 9.03 -16.73
C PHE A 73 -11.22 10.41 -16.57
N MET A 74 -10.99 11.14 -17.68
CA MET A 74 -10.44 12.50 -17.61
C MET A 74 -11.35 13.44 -16.81
N ALA A 75 -12.65 13.40 -17.07
CA ALA A 75 -13.62 14.21 -16.34
C ALA A 75 -13.74 13.78 -14.86
N ALA A 76 -13.68 12.47 -14.55
CA ALA A 76 -13.65 11.99 -13.18
C ALA A 76 -12.40 12.44 -12.41
N PHE A 77 -11.22 12.45 -13.06
CA PHE A 77 -10.01 13.02 -12.46
C PHE A 77 -10.16 14.51 -12.15
N MET A 78 -10.78 15.28 -13.04
CA MET A 78 -11.07 16.70 -12.78
C MET A 78 -11.97 16.86 -11.55
N VAL A 79 -13.04 16.08 -11.45
CA VAL A 79 -13.97 16.12 -10.29
C VAL A 79 -13.24 15.79 -8.99
N LEU A 80 -12.36 14.78 -9.00
CA LEU A 80 -11.57 14.41 -7.82
C LEU A 80 -10.56 15.49 -7.42
N ASP A 81 -9.89 16.10 -8.40
CA ASP A 81 -8.97 17.22 -8.15
C ASP A 81 -9.70 18.41 -7.52
N PHE A 82 -10.89 18.76 -8.03
CA PHE A 82 -11.76 19.77 -7.41
C PHE A 82 -12.22 19.41 -6.00
N ALA A 83 -12.39 18.12 -5.69
CA ALA A 83 -12.69 17.63 -4.35
C ALA A 83 -11.45 17.60 -3.42
N GLY A 84 -10.27 17.98 -3.91
CA GLY A 84 -9.01 17.95 -3.16
C GLY A 84 -8.44 16.54 -2.99
N GLU A 85 -8.90 15.57 -3.79
CA GLU A 85 -8.45 14.19 -3.73
C GLU A 85 -7.28 13.97 -4.69
N SER A 86 -6.17 13.46 -4.17
CA SER A 86 -5.00 13.11 -4.97
C SER A 86 -5.16 11.78 -5.69
N ILE A 87 -4.49 11.61 -6.84
CA ILE A 87 -4.27 10.28 -7.42
C ILE A 87 -3.30 9.50 -6.53
N ASN A 88 -3.82 8.47 -5.87
CA ASN A 88 -3.06 7.57 -5.02
C ASN A 88 -3.41 6.11 -5.29
N MET A 89 -2.81 5.21 -4.53
CA MET A 89 -2.92 3.76 -4.68
C MET A 89 -4.36 3.25 -4.61
N ILE A 90 -5.17 3.83 -3.71
CA ILE A 90 -6.55 3.43 -3.46
C ILE A 90 -7.45 3.99 -4.55
N SER A 91 -7.27 5.26 -4.92
CA SER A 91 -8.04 5.85 -6.00
C SER A 91 -7.77 5.12 -7.32
N LEU A 92 -6.51 4.81 -7.65
CA LEU A 92 -6.15 4.01 -8.82
C LEU A 92 -6.83 2.63 -8.82
N PHE A 93 -6.91 1.96 -7.67
CA PHE A 93 -7.64 0.70 -7.55
C PHE A 93 -9.14 0.87 -7.80
N ALA A 94 -9.75 1.95 -7.28
CA ALA A 94 -11.13 2.30 -7.56
C ALA A 94 -11.37 2.46 -9.07
N PHE A 95 -10.49 3.19 -9.78
CA PHE A 95 -10.56 3.37 -11.23
C PHE A 95 -10.51 2.04 -11.99
N ILE A 96 -9.62 1.12 -11.60
CA ILE A 96 -9.51 -0.21 -12.22
C ILE A 96 -10.78 -1.03 -12.00
N MET A 97 -11.33 -1.03 -10.78
CA MET A 97 -12.57 -1.76 -10.48
C MET A 97 -13.77 -1.20 -11.26
N THR A 98 -13.85 0.12 -11.41
CA THR A 98 -14.96 0.75 -12.13
C THR A 98 -14.86 0.66 -13.64
N LEU A 99 -13.71 0.28 -14.19
CA LEU A 99 -13.52 0.23 -15.64
C LEU A 99 -14.54 -0.67 -16.33
N GLY A 100 -14.95 -1.78 -15.71
CA GLY A 100 -15.99 -2.65 -16.26
C GLY A 100 -17.37 -1.99 -16.26
N ILE A 101 -17.78 -1.46 -15.11
CA ILE A 101 -19.12 -0.88 -14.92
C ILE A 101 -19.29 0.42 -15.74
N LEU A 102 -18.21 1.18 -15.94
CA LEU A 102 -18.23 2.45 -16.68
C LEU A 102 -18.56 2.29 -18.18
N VAL A 103 -18.37 1.11 -18.77
CA VAL A 103 -18.68 0.94 -20.21
C VAL A 103 -20.11 0.47 -20.41
N ASP A 104 -20.71 -0.17 -19.41
CA ASP A 104 -22.00 -0.85 -19.55
C ASP A 104 -23.14 0.13 -19.89
N ASP A 105 -23.15 1.33 -19.29
CA ASP A 105 -24.17 2.36 -19.56
C ASP A 105 -24.09 2.88 -21.01
N ALA A 106 -22.89 3.21 -21.48
CA ALA A 106 -22.63 3.65 -22.85
C ALA A 106 -22.96 2.56 -23.88
N ILE A 107 -22.71 1.29 -23.56
CA ILE A 107 -23.07 0.15 -24.43
C ILE A 107 -24.58 0.02 -24.53
N ILE A 108 -25.31 0.00 -23.41
CA ILE A 108 -26.77 -0.16 -23.40
C ILE A 108 -27.44 0.98 -24.18
N VAL A 109 -27.03 2.23 -23.93
CA VAL A 109 -27.58 3.39 -24.66
C VAL A 109 -27.21 3.32 -26.15
N GLY A 110 -25.96 3.02 -26.47
CA GLY A 110 -25.49 2.95 -27.86
C GLY A 110 -26.14 1.83 -28.67
N GLU A 111 -26.32 0.65 -28.08
CA GLU A 111 -27.00 -0.48 -28.71
C GLU A 111 -28.48 -0.21 -28.92
N ASN A 112 -29.17 0.42 -27.95
CA ASN A 112 -30.60 0.69 -28.11
C ASN A 112 -30.86 1.74 -29.19
N ILE A 113 -30.05 2.80 -29.25
CA ILE A 113 -30.11 3.81 -30.32
C ILE A 113 -29.86 3.14 -31.68
N TYR A 114 -28.85 2.27 -31.78
CA TYR A 114 -28.57 1.53 -33.01
C TYR A 114 -29.71 0.59 -33.42
N THR A 115 -30.34 -0.05 -32.45
CA THR A 115 -31.48 -0.95 -32.68
C THR A 115 -32.67 -0.18 -33.26
N HIS A 116 -32.98 1.01 -32.74
CA HIS A 116 -34.02 1.89 -33.31
C HIS A 116 -33.67 2.37 -34.72
N PHE A 117 -32.41 2.74 -34.96
CA PHE A 117 -31.95 3.10 -36.30
C PHE A 117 -32.07 1.91 -37.29
N GLY A 118 -31.75 0.70 -36.84
CA GLY A 118 -31.89 -0.52 -37.63
C GLY A 118 -33.34 -0.88 -37.99
N LYS A 119 -34.32 -0.41 -37.21
CA LYS A 119 -35.77 -0.53 -37.51
C LYS A 119 -36.25 0.47 -38.58
N GLY A 120 -35.38 1.36 -39.05
CA GLY A 120 -35.68 2.32 -40.12
C GLY A 120 -36.02 3.74 -39.64
N GLU A 121 -35.83 4.05 -38.35
CA GLU A 121 -36.00 5.40 -37.81
C GLU A 121 -34.92 6.36 -38.33
N SER A 122 -35.24 7.65 -38.43
CA SER A 122 -34.24 8.66 -38.77
C SER A 122 -33.18 8.75 -37.65
N PRO A 123 -31.93 9.18 -37.93
CA PRO A 123 -30.88 9.27 -36.91
C PRO A 123 -31.29 10.03 -35.64
N SER A 124 -32.02 11.14 -35.78
CA SER A 124 -32.50 11.95 -34.66
C SER A 124 -33.63 11.24 -33.90
N ASP A 125 -34.57 10.63 -34.62
CA ASP A 125 -35.67 9.88 -33.98
C ASP A 125 -35.16 8.66 -33.23
N ALA A 126 -34.20 7.91 -33.82
CA ALA A 126 -33.60 6.75 -33.20
C ALA A 126 -32.88 7.07 -31.89
N VAL A 127 -32.22 8.23 -31.82
CA VAL A 127 -31.59 8.73 -30.59
C VAL A 127 -32.64 9.04 -29.52
N ILE A 128 -33.72 9.73 -29.89
CA ILE A 128 -34.78 10.10 -28.95
C ILE A 128 -35.54 8.87 -28.45
N SER A 129 -35.95 7.97 -29.36
CA SER A 129 -36.64 6.73 -29.04
C SER A 129 -35.77 5.83 -28.17
N GLY A 130 -34.50 5.66 -28.56
CA GLY A 130 -33.53 4.87 -27.83
C GLY A 130 -33.34 5.35 -26.40
N LEU A 131 -33.14 6.67 -26.20
CA LEU A 131 -33.01 7.26 -24.86
C LEU A 131 -34.30 7.18 -24.04
N LYS A 132 -35.49 7.32 -24.66
CA LYS A 132 -36.77 7.22 -23.93
C LYS A 132 -36.99 5.83 -23.36
N GLU A 133 -36.52 4.79 -24.03
CA GLU A 133 -36.68 3.41 -23.58
C GLU A 133 -35.69 3.04 -22.48
N VAL A 134 -34.39 3.36 -22.64
CA VAL A 134 -33.35 2.90 -21.71
C VAL A 134 -32.78 3.96 -20.76
N GLY A 135 -33.05 5.25 -20.99
CA GLY A 135 -32.45 6.33 -20.20
C GLY A 135 -32.74 6.25 -18.71
N TRP A 136 -34.01 6.11 -18.31
CA TRP A 136 -34.40 5.96 -16.90
C TRP A 136 -33.91 4.65 -16.27
N PRO A 137 -34.06 3.48 -16.93
CA PRO A 137 -33.44 2.24 -16.46
C PRO A 137 -31.94 2.37 -16.15
N VAL A 138 -31.17 3.04 -17.02
CA VAL A 138 -29.73 3.27 -16.84
C VAL A 138 -29.46 4.17 -15.63
N VAL A 139 -30.20 5.29 -15.48
CA VAL A 139 -30.08 6.19 -14.31
C VAL A 139 -30.30 5.42 -13.00
N ILE A 140 -31.33 4.57 -12.95
CA ILE A 140 -31.65 3.78 -11.75
C ILE A 140 -30.55 2.75 -11.48
N ALA A 141 -30.07 2.03 -12.51
CA ALA A 141 -29.01 1.05 -12.36
C ALA A 141 -27.71 1.67 -11.82
N VAL A 142 -27.28 2.81 -12.38
CA VAL A 142 -26.09 3.52 -11.89
C VAL A 142 -26.31 4.04 -10.47
N SER A 143 -27.49 4.59 -10.18
CA SER A 143 -27.84 5.06 -8.84
C SER A 143 -27.81 3.96 -7.79
N THR A 144 -28.27 2.74 -8.12
CA THR A 144 -28.18 1.61 -7.18
C THR A 144 -26.73 1.24 -6.85
N THR A 145 -25.82 1.36 -7.82
CA THR A 145 -24.40 1.15 -7.60
C THR A 145 -23.81 2.25 -6.70
N ILE A 146 -24.14 3.52 -6.96
CA ILE A 146 -23.74 4.65 -6.11
C ILE A 146 -24.21 4.44 -4.66
N VAL A 147 -25.48 4.04 -4.47
CA VAL A 147 -26.05 3.77 -3.13
C VAL A 147 -25.36 2.61 -2.44
N ALA A 148 -24.90 1.59 -3.17
CA ALA A 148 -24.13 0.48 -2.58
C ALA A 148 -22.75 0.93 -2.05
N PHE A 149 -22.11 1.93 -2.68
CA PHE A 149 -20.82 2.47 -2.24
C PHE A 149 -20.94 3.61 -1.21
N ALA A 150 -22.07 4.31 -1.16
CA ALA A 150 -22.29 5.45 -0.27
C ALA A 150 -22.06 5.17 1.23
N PRO A 151 -22.47 4.01 1.82
CA PRO A 151 -22.22 3.69 3.23
C PRO A 151 -20.75 3.77 3.63
N LEU A 152 -19.83 3.47 2.71
CA LEU A 152 -18.38 3.47 2.98
C LEU A 152 -17.83 4.88 3.26
N LEU A 153 -18.53 5.94 2.85
CA LEU A 153 -18.16 7.32 3.14
C LEU A 153 -18.37 7.71 4.61
N PHE A 154 -19.27 7.01 5.30
CA PHE A 154 -19.64 7.31 6.69
C PHE A 154 -18.78 6.58 7.71
N ILE A 155 -17.82 5.75 7.28
CA ILE A 155 -16.88 5.09 8.17
C ILE A 155 -15.99 6.16 8.82
N THR A 156 -16.00 6.21 10.14
CA THR A 156 -15.21 7.18 10.93
C THR A 156 -13.82 6.65 11.28
N GLY A 157 -12.96 7.54 11.79
CA GLY A 157 -11.62 7.18 12.25
C GLY A 157 -10.58 7.13 11.12
N ILE A 158 -9.40 6.62 11.44
CA ILE A 158 -8.25 6.57 10.52
C ILE A 158 -8.54 5.62 9.35
N VAL A 159 -9.13 4.45 9.64
CA VAL A 159 -9.57 3.48 8.63
C VAL A 159 -10.58 4.12 7.68
N GLY A 160 -11.53 4.89 8.22
CA GLY A 160 -12.50 5.64 7.42
C GLY A 160 -11.88 6.61 6.43
N LYS A 161 -10.87 7.38 6.86
CA LYS A 161 -10.14 8.30 5.97
C LYS A 161 -9.46 7.57 4.81
N PHE A 162 -8.94 6.36 5.05
CA PHE A 162 -8.31 5.54 4.02
C PHE A 162 -9.35 4.95 3.06
N ILE A 163 -10.42 4.35 3.60
CA ILE A 163 -11.46 3.70 2.80
C ILE A 163 -12.25 4.72 1.97
N ALA A 164 -12.55 5.91 2.51
CA ALA A 164 -13.40 6.92 1.87
C ALA A 164 -12.90 7.43 0.51
N VAL A 165 -11.61 7.28 0.20
CA VAL A 165 -11.04 7.63 -1.11
C VAL A 165 -11.65 6.78 -2.22
N MET A 166 -11.86 5.48 -1.97
CA MET A 166 -12.40 4.54 -2.96
C MET A 166 -13.84 4.89 -3.40
N PRO A 167 -14.85 4.98 -2.50
CA PRO A 167 -16.21 5.31 -2.89
C PRO A 167 -16.32 6.72 -3.49
N LYS A 168 -15.52 7.70 -3.05
CA LYS A 168 -15.48 9.03 -3.70
C LYS A 168 -15.08 8.92 -5.17
N ALA A 169 -14.02 8.17 -5.47
CA ALA A 169 -13.58 7.92 -6.84
C ALA A 169 -14.65 7.16 -7.65
N VAL A 170 -15.20 6.07 -7.12
CA VAL A 170 -16.23 5.29 -7.80
C VAL A 170 -17.46 6.14 -8.13
N ILE A 171 -17.98 6.90 -7.16
CA ILE A 171 -19.17 7.74 -7.33
C ILE A 171 -18.90 8.85 -8.35
N ALA A 172 -17.74 9.51 -8.29
CA ALA A 172 -17.37 10.53 -9.27
C ALA A 172 -17.33 9.96 -10.70
N ILE A 173 -16.72 8.78 -10.87
CA ILE A 173 -16.64 8.08 -12.16
C ILE A 173 -18.04 7.73 -12.68
N LEU A 174 -18.90 7.15 -11.85
CA LEU A 174 -20.26 6.75 -12.24
C LEU A 174 -21.15 7.94 -12.60
N VAL A 175 -21.07 9.05 -11.86
CA VAL A 175 -21.84 10.26 -12.15
C VAL A 175 -21.38 10.88 -13.47
N VAL A 176 -20.07 10.95 -13.71
CA VAL A 176 -19.50 11.45 -14.97
C VAL A 176 -19.85 10.53 -16.13
N SER A 177 -19.77 9.21 -15.96
CA SER A 177 -20.15 8.21 -16.97
C SER A 177 -21.62 8.34 -17.36
N LEU A 178 -22.50 8.46 -16.36
CA LEU A 178 -23.93 8.65 -16.60
C LEU A 178 -24.22 9.94 -17.39
N PHE A 179 -23.48 11.02 -17.09
CA PHE A 179 -23.58 12.27 -17.85
C PHE A 179 -23.08 12.10 -19.28
N GLU A 180 -21.95 11.42 -19.49
CA GLU A 180 -21.39 11.13 -20.81
C GLU A 180 -22.36 10.29 -21.65
N ALA A 181 -22.86 9.18 -21.10
CA ALA A 181 -23.74 8.24 -21.80
C ALA A 181 -25.10 8.83 -22.19
N LEU A 182 -25.66 9.76 -21.39
CA LEU A 182 -26.98 10.35 -21.63
C LEU A 182 -26.96 11.66 -22.42
N MET A 183 -25.86 12.43 -22.35
CA MET A 183 -25.78 13.75 -22.98
C MET A 183 -24.80 13.80 -24.14
N ILE A 184 -23.59 13.29 -23.94
CA ILE A 184 -22.50 13.43 -24.90
C ILE A 184 -22.60 12.35 -25.98
N LEU A 185 -22.69 11.09 -25.57
CA LEU A 185 -22.74 9.95 -26.48
C LEU A 185 -23.87 10.06 -27.51
N PRO A 186 -25.14 10.36 -27.14
CA PRO A 186 -26.24 10.35 -28.11
C PRO A 186 -26.07 11.40 -29.20
N ALA A 187 -25.52 12.59 -28.88
CA ALA A 187 -25.22 13.63 -29.85
C ALA A 187 -24.14 13.20 -30.87
N HIS A 188 -23.13 12.45 -30.40
CA HIS A 188 -22.09 11.91 -31.28
C HIS A 188 -22.61 10.74 -32.14
N LEU A 189 -23.50 9.91 -31.59
CA LEU A 189 -24.13 8.81 -32.32
C LEU A 189 -25.07 9.33 -33.41
N GLU A 190 -25.84 10.39 -33.18
CA GLU A 190 -26.67 11.03 -34.20
C GLU A 190 -25.83 11.40 -35.44
N GLY A 191 -24.72 12.12 -35.24
CA GLY A 191 -23.82 12.50 -36.32
C GLY A 191 -23.12 11.31 -36.98
N ALA A 192 -22.82 10.25 -36.22
CA ALA A 192 -22.23 9.03 -36.75
C ALA A 192 -23.21 8.26 -37.64
N LEU A 193 -24.48 8.17 -37.24
CA LEU A 193 -25.56 7.51 -37.97
C LEU A 193 -25.94 8.27 -39.24
N THR A 194 -26.06 9.60 -39.18
CA THR A 194 -26.34 10.43 -40.37
C THR A 194 -25.25 10.27 -41.44
N ARG A 195 -23.98 10.16 -41.03
CA ARG A 195 -22.86 9.91 -41.97
C ARG A 195 -22.78 8.45 -42.45
N SER A 196 -23.42 7.51 -41.76
CA SER A 196 -23.49 6.11 -42.18
C SER A 196 -24.43 5.92 -43.38
N LEU A 197 -25.38 6.84 -43.59
CA LEU A 197 -26.29 6.85 -44.74
C LEU A 197 -25.61 7.34 -46.05
N SER A 198 -24.44 7.99 -45.93
CA SER A 198 -23.63 8.49 -47.06
C SER A 198 -22.58 7.45 -47.47
N LYS A 199 -22.76 6.83 -48.65
CA LYS A 199 -21.91 5.83 -49.35
C LYS A 199 -20.47 5.68 -48.80
N VAL A 200 -20.07 4.43 -48.51
CA VAL A 200 -18.70 4.10 -48.12
C VAL A 200 -18.07 3.04 -49.03
N GLY A 201 -16.76 3.18 -49.26
CA GLY A 201 -15.92 2.32 -50.09
C GLY A 201 -15.51 0.98 -49.47
N LYS A 202 -14.69 0.26 -50.24
CA LYS A 202 -14.33 -1.18 -50.16
C LYS A 202 -13.87 -1.79 -48.82
N ILE A 203 -13.48 -1.00 -47.80
CA ILE A 203 -13.04 -1.55 -46.49
C ILE A 203 -14.23 -2.00 -45.63
N ILE A 204 -15.40 -1.38 -45.80
CA ILE A 204 -16.60 -1.67 -44.99
C ILE A 204 -17.20 -3.05 -45.30
N SER A 205 -17.04 -3.56 -46.52
CA SER A 205 -17.70 -4.80 -46.96
C SER A 205 -17.21 -6.08 -46.26
N TRP A 206 -15.92 -6.14 -45.85
CA TRP A 206 -15.40 -7.31 -45.15
C TRP A 206 -15.85 -7.34 -43.68
N HIS A 207 -15.82 -6.18 -43.01
CA HIS A 207 -16.29 -6.03 -41.63
C HIS A 207 -17.78 -6.35 -41.51
N GLU A 208 -18.61 -5.81 -42.41
CA GLU A 208 -20.05 -6.13 -42.47
C GLU A 208 -20.30 -7.63 -42.70
N SER A 209 -19.50 -8.28 -43.54
CA SER A 209 -19.62 -9.72 -43.78
C SER A 209 -19.25 -10.56 -42.55
N LEU A 210 -18.23 -10.14 -41.79
CA LEU A 210 -17.83 -10.79 -40.53
C LEU A 210 -18.92 -10.60 -39.47
N ARG A 211 -19.41 -9.37 -39.30
CA ARG A 211 -20.52 -9.05 -38.38
C ARG A 211 -21.74 -9.92 -38.67
N ASN A 212 -22.19 -9.97 -39.92
CA ASN A 212 -23.36 -10.75 -40.31
C ASN A 212 -23.19 -12.26 -40.04
N ARG A 213 -21.95 -12.79 -40.12
CA ARG A 213 -21.66 -14.18 -39.74
C ARG A 213 -21.74 -14.39 -38.24
N VAL A 214 -21.16 -13.49 -37.45
CA VAL A 214 -21.20 -13.52 -35.99
C VAL A 214 -22.63 -13.41 -35.49
N GLU A 215 -23.40 -12.48 -36.04
CA GLU A 215 -24.81 -12.27 -35.71
C GLU A 215 -25.66 -13.51 -36.02
N LYS A 216 -25.46 -14.15 -37.18
CA LYS A 216 -26.13 -15.41 -37.51
C LYS A 216 -25.76 -16.54 -36.55
N GLY A 217 -24.47 -16.64 -36.19
CA GLY A 217 -23.98 -17.62 -35.21
C GLY A 217 -24.62 -17.41 -33.84
N LEU A 218 -24.63 -16.16 -33.36
CA LEU A 218 -25.26 -15.79 -32.10
C LEU A 218 -26.76 -16.09 -32.12
N ASN A 219 -27.47 -15.68 -33.17
CA ASN A 219 -28.90 -15.96 -33.31
C ASN A 219 -29.20 -17.47 -33.36
N HIS A 220 -28.31 -18.27 -33.96
CA HIS A 220 -28.44 -19.73 -33.89
C HIS A 220 -28.29 -20.23 -32.45
N VAL A 221 -27.29 -19.74 -31.71
CA VAL A 221 -27.08 -20.09 -30.29
C VAL A 221 -28.27 -19.69 -29.42
N ILE A 222 -28.77 -18.47 -29.61
CA ILE A 222 -29.93 -17.93 -28.89
C ILE A 222 -31.15 -18.81 -29.14
N ASN A 223 -31.47 -19.07 -30.40
CA ASN A 223 -32.71 -19.77 -30.75
C ASN A 223 -32.69 -21.27 -30.43
N HIS A 224 -31.53 -21.94 -30.55
CA HIS A 224 -31.45 -23.40 -30.39
C HIS A 224 -31.04 -23.85 -28.98
N TYR A 225 -30.13 -23.11 -28.32
CA TYR A 225 -29.58 -23.53 -27.02
C TYR A 225 -30.15 -22.68 -25.88
N TYR A 226 -30.08 -21.35 -26.00
CA TYR A 226 -30.51 -20.45 -24.92
C TYR A 226 -32.02 -20.50 -24.66
N LEU A 227 -32.84 -20.38 -25.71
CA LEU A 227 -34.31 -20.46 -25.56
C LEU A 227 -34.75 -21.84 -25.06
N ALA A 228 -34.12 -22.92 -25.51
CA ALA A 228 -34.39 -24.26 -25.01
C ALA A 228 -34.06 -24.38 -23.51
N ALA A 229 -32.90 -23.86 -23.10
CA ALA A 229 -32.48 -23.84 -21.70
C ALA A 229 -33.41 -22.99 -20.82
N ILE A 230 -33.77 -21.77 -21.23
CA ILE A 230 -34.72 -20.93 -20.49
C ILE A 230 -36.08 -21.60 -20.38
N THR A 231 -36.58 -22.18 -21.48
CA THR A 231 -37.87 -22.87 -21.45
C THR A 231 -37.84 -24.02 -20.45
N PHE A 232 -36.72 -24.76 -20.37
CA PHE A 232 -36.53 -25.81 -19.37
C PHE A 232 -36.49 -25.26 -17.93
N VAL A 233 -35.75 -24.18 -17.69
CA VAL A 233 -35.63 -23.51 -16.38
C VAL A 233 -36.98 -22.98 -15.90
N VAL A 234 -37.72 -22.28 -16.76
CA VAL A 234 -39.03 -21.69 -16.43
C VAL A 234 -40.07 -22.78 -16.18
N LYS A 235 -40.08 -23.86 -16.98
CA LYS A 235 -40.96 -25.03 -16.74
C LYS A 235 -40.64 -25.71 -15.42
N ASN A 236 -39.36 -25.80 -15.06
CA ASN A 236 -38.89 -26.45 -13.83
C ASN A 236 -38.49 -25.44 -12.74
N ARG A 237 -39.31 -24.40 -12.52
CA ARG A 237 -39.00 -23.28 -11.59
C ARG A 237 -38.53 -23.69 -10.19
N TYR A 238 -39.09 -24.76 -9.62
CA TYR A 238 -38.69 -25.24 -8.29
C TYR A 238 -37.31 -25.90 -8.31
N PHE A 239 -36.98 -26.60 -9.39
CA PHE A 239 -35.65 -27.19 -9.58
C PHE A 239 -34.59 -26.09 -9.74
N SER A 240 -34.88 -25.06 -10.55
CA SER A 240 -33.98 -23.91 -10.70
C SER A 240 -33.82 -23.11 -9.42
N PHE A 241 -34.91 -22.92 -8.65
CA PHE A 241 -34.83 -22.32 -7.32
C PHE A 241 -34.00 -23.18 -6.35
N ALA A 242 -34.18 -24.50 -6.37
CA ALA A 242 -33.40 -25.42 -5.55
C ALA A 242 -31.90 -25.38 -5.90
N ILE A 243 -31.54 -25.27 -7.18
CA ILE A 243 -30.15 -25.05 -7.59
C ILE A 243 -29.63 -23.72 -7.06
N GLY A 244 -30.37 -22.63 -7.22
CA GLY A 244 -29.97 -21.32 -6.69
C GLY A 244 -29.76 -21.34 -5.18
N LEU A 245 -30.67 -22.00 -4.45
CA LEU A 245 -30.57 -22.18 -3.00
C LEU A 245 -29.39 -23.09 -2.62
N ALA A 246 -29.15 -24.17 -3.36
CA ALA A 246 -28.00 -25.05 -3.13
C ALA A 246 -26.68 -24.30 -3.33
N VAL A 247 -26.56 -23.50 -4.40
CA VAL A 247 -25.39 -22.66 -4.65
C VAL A 247 -25.20 -21.64 -3.51
N LEU A 248 -26.29 -21.02 -3.03
CA LEU A 248 -26.24 -20.10 -1.89
C LEU A 248 -25.77 -20.80 -0.61
N ILE A 249 -26.32 -21.97 -0.29
CA ILE A 249 -25.94 -22.76 0.90
C ILE A 249 -24.47 -23.19 0.80
N ILE A 250 -24.01 -23.66 -0.37
CA ILE A 250 -22.61 -24.04 -0.59
C ILE A 250 -21.71 -22.82 -0.44
N SER A 251 -22.06 -21.67 -1.04
CA SER A 251 -21.28 -20.44 -0.94
C SER A 251 -21.15 -19.96 0.52
N LEU A 252 -22.27 -19.90 1.25
CA LEU A 252 -22.27 -19.54 2.67
C LEU A 252 -21.52 -20.57 3.52
N GLY A 253 -21.69 -21.86 3.22
CA GLY A 253 -21.01 -22.96 3.92
C GLY A 253 -19.50 -22.92 3.75
N VAL A 254 -19.01 -22.52 2.57
CA VAL A 254 -17.57 -22.33 2.31
C VAL A 254 -16.99 -21.17 3.12
N VAL A 255 -17.74 -20.06 3.25
CA VAL A 255 -17.32 -18.89 4.06
C VAL A 255 -17.37 -19.21 5.55
N ILE A 256 -18.50 -19.71 6.05
CA ILE A 256 -18.69 -20.04 7.47
C ILE A 256 -17.78 -21.21 7.89
N GLY A 257 -17.57 -22.18 7.00
CA GLY A 257 -16.67 -23.32 7.21
C GLY A 257 -15.18 -22.96 7.25
N GLY A 258 -14.83 -21.69 7.05
CA GLY A 258 -13.45 -21.20 7.19
C GLY A 258 -12.52 -21.56 6.04
N TYR A 259 -13.05 -22.09 4.92
CA TYR A 259 -12.24 -22.39 3.73
C TYR A 259 -11.83 -21.11 3.00
N VAL A 260 -12.62 -20.03 3.10
CA VAL A 260 -12.27 -18.71 2.58
C VAL A 260 -11.77 -17.85 3.73
N PRO A 261 -10.46 -17.57 3.82
CA PRO A 261 -9.93 -16.76 4.90
C PRO A 261 -10.37 -15.30 4.75
N PHE A 262 -10.81 -14.69 5.85
CA PHE A 262 -11.08 -13.27 5.89
C PHE A 262 -9.77 -12.48 6.03
N SER A 263 -9.49 -11.59 5.08
CA SER A 263 -8.37 -10.64 5.15
C SER A 263 -8.92 -9.23 5.03
N PHE A 264 -8.87 -8.46 6.11
CA PHE A 264 -9.43 -7.10 6.16
C PHE A 264 -8.77 -6.15 5.15
N PHE A 265 -7.46 -6.30 4.93
CA PHE A 265 -6.73 -5.66 3.83
C PHE A 265 -5.95 -6.71 3.05
N PRO A 266 -5.99 -6.69 1.71
CA PRO A 266 -5.07 -7.50 0.91
C PRO A 266 -3.65 -6.99 1.15
N LYS A 267 -2.74 -7.91 1.45
CA LYS A 267 -1.32 -7.59 1.59
C LYS A 267 -0.75 -7.34 0.20
N ALA A 268 -0.57 -6.07 -0.17
CA ALA A 268 0.16 -5.73 -1.38
C ALA A 268 1.60 -6.23 -1.25
N GLU A 269 2.16 -6.76 -2.33
CA GLU A 269 3.57 -7.15 -2.34
C GLU A 269 4.45 -5.95 -1.98
N SER A 270 5.31 -6.14 -0.99
CA SER A 270 6.18 -5.10 -0.44
C SER A 270 7.55 -5.11 -1.11
N ASP A 271 8.03 -3.96 -1.56
CA ASP A 271 9.40 -3.82 -2.08
C ASP A 271 10.45 -3.66 -0.98
N TRP A 272 10.03 -3.72 0.30
CA TRP A 272 10.89 -3.52 1.45
C TRP A 272 10.71 -4.64 2.48
N ILE A 273 11.82 -5.13 3.01
CA ILE A 273 11.85 -5.97 4.21
C ILE A 273 12.69 -5.28 5.28
N ILE A 274 12.27 -5.42 6.53
CA ILE A 274 12.82 -4.71 7.67
C ILE A 274 13.13 -5.71 8.79
N ALA A 275 14.28 -5.54 9.44
CA ALA A 275 14.57 -6.17 10.72
C ALA A 275 14.79 -5.10 11.80
N GLU A 276 14.07 -5.20 12.91
CA GLU A 276 14.29 -4.38 14.10
C GLU A 276 14.97 -5.23 15.18
N VAL A 277 16.01 -4.68 15.79
CA VAL A 277 16.83 -5.36 16.79
C VAL A 277 16.85 -4.52 18.06
N SER A 278 16.53 -5.14 19.19
CA SER A 278 16.58 -4.49 20.50
C SER A 278 17.30 -5.37 21.51
N TYR A 279 18.33 -4.81 22.13
CA TYR A 279 19.04 -5.37 23.27
C TYR A 279 18.46 -4.84 24.59
N PRO A 280 18.80 -5.48 25.73
CA PRO A 280 18.57 -4.92 27.05
C PRO A 280 19.12 -3.50 27.20
N LEU A 281 18.40 -2.68 27.97
CA LEU A 281 18.82 -1.32 28.31
C LEU A 281 20.19 -1.32 29.02
N GLY A 282 21.10 -0.49 28.54
CA GLY A 282 22.48 -0.42 29.04
C GLY A 282 23.51 -1.17 28.18
N THR A 283 23.06 -1.88 27.15
CA THR A 283 23.96 -2.50 26.16
C THR A 283 24.82 -1.45 25.45
N PRO A 284 26.14 -1.67 25.31
CA PRO A 284 27.02 -0.73 24.60
C PRO A 284 26.64 -0.60 23.12
N PHE A 285 26.61 0.63 22.59
CA PHE A 285 26.33 0.94 21.19
C PHE A 285 27.14 0.08 20.20
N LYS A 286 28.41 -0.17 20.52
CA LYS A 286 29.32 -0.96 19.68
C LYS A 286 28.84 -2.40 19.47
N LEU A 287 28.25 -3.02 20.49
CA LEU A 287 27.72 -4.38 20.35
C LEU A 287 26.53 -4.40 19.38
N THR A 288 25.63 -3.43 19.50
CA THR A 288 24.50 -3.29 18.58
C THR A 288 24.96 -2.97 17.16
N GLU A 289 25.98 -2.12 16.99
CA GLU A 289 26.61 -1.84 15.69
C GLU A 289 27.18 -3.12 15.03
N GLU A 290 27.90 -3.95 15.79
CA GLU A 290 28.46 -5.21 15.29
C GLU A 290 27.34 -6.20 14.86
N THR A 291 26.27 -6.29 15.64
CA THR A 291 25.11 -7.14 15.32
C THR A 291 24.38 -6.66 14.08
N ILE A 292 24.17 -5.34 13.95
CA ILE A 292 23.53 -4.75 12.78
C ILE A 292 24.37 -4.96 11.52
N ALA A 293 25.69 -4.77 11.61
CA ALA A 293 26.61 -5.05 10.51
C ALA A 293 26.63 -6.54 10.12
N TYR A 294 26.52 -7.45 11.09
CA TYR A 294 26.38 -8.88 10.83
C TYR A 294 25.12 -9.20 10.03
N ILE A 295 23.95 -8.69 10.46
CA ILE A 295 22.67 -8.91 9.78
C ILE A 295 22.67 -8.26 8.38
N GLU A 296 23.24 -7.07 8.24
CA GLU A 296 23.40 -6.41 6.95
C GLU A 296 24.26 -7.25 6.00
N LYS A 297 25.39 -7.80 6.46
CA LYS A 297 26.22 -8.69 5.63
C LYS A 297 25.45 -9.94 5.19
N LYS A 298 24.64 -10.53 6.08
CA LYS A 298 23.77 -11.68 5.79
C LYS A 298 22.69 -11.37 4.76
N SER A 299 22.24 -10.12 4.65
CA SER A 299 21.29 -9.73 3.60
C SER A 299 21.87 -9.90 2.19
N LEU A 300 23.18 -9.72 2.01
CA LEU A 300 23.82 -9.89 0.70
C LEU A 300 23.85 -11.37 0.27
N GLU A 301 23.85 -12.32 1.21
CA GLU A 301 23.74 -13.76 0.95
C GLU A 301 22.37 -14.16 0.38
N LEU A 302 21.35 -13.29 0.50
CA LEU A 302 20.05 -13.51 -0.15
C LEU A 302 20.16 -13.53 -1.67
N ASN A 303 21.03 -12.71 -2.24
CA ASN A 303 21.21 -12.67 -3.70
C ASN A 303 21.61 -14.05 -4.23
N SER A 304 22.61 -14.67 -3.61
CA SER A 304 23.06 -16.03 -3.98
C SER A 304 22.01 -17.12 -3.77
N SER A 305 21.04 -16.90 -2.86
CA SER A 305 19.95 -17.86 -2.62
C SER A 305 18.87 -17.83 -3.69
N PHE A 306 18.78 -16.75 -4.48
CA PHE A 306 17.71 -16.51 -5.45
C PHE A 306 18.23 -16.18 -6.87
N ASP A 307 19.49 -16.53 -7.19
CA ASP A 307 20.21 -16.25 -8.45
C ASP A 307 19.47 -16.67 -9.75
N LYS A 308 18.43 -17.51 -9.68
CA LYS A 308 17.73 -18.07 -10.85
C LYS A 308 16.37 -17.44 -11.17
N ILE A 309 15.88 -16.46 -10.40
CA ILE A 309 14.46 -16.06 -10.46
C ILE A 309 14.24 -14.76 -11.25
N THR A 310 15.22 -13.88 -11.30
CA THR A 310 15.15 -12.66 -12.12
C THR A 310 15.67 -12.98 -13.51
N ASP A 311 14.85 -12.82 -14.55
CA ASP A 311 15.12 -13.12 -15.99
C ASP A 311 16.42 -12.49 -16.57
N LYS A 312 17.22 -11.76 -15.79
CA LYS A 312 18.37 -10.97 -16.22
C LYS A 312 19.56 -10.90 -15.25
N ASN A 313 19.86 -11.91 -14.43
CA ASN A 313 21.03 -11.84 -13.54
C ASN A 313 20.94 -10.65 -12.54
N ASP A 314 19.72 -10.16 -12.29
CA ASP A 314 19.44 -9.01 -11.43
C ASP A 314 19.41 -9.49 -9.97
N LYS A 315 20.15 -8.80 -9.10
CA LYS A 315 20.17 -9.03 -7.65
C LYS A 315 18.78 -8.82 -7.06
N VAL A 316 18.35 -9.71 -6.15
CA VAL A 316 17.07 -9.56 -5.43
C VAL A 316 17.12 -8.38 -4.45
N VAL A 317 18.26 -8.15 -3.81
CA VAL A 317 18.53 -7.02 -2.95
C VAL A 317 19.18 -5.90 -3.77
N VAL A 318 18.49 -4.77 -3.85
CA VAL A 318 18.95 -3.57 -4.57
C VAL A 318 19.81 -2.71 -3.65
N ASN A 319 19.30 -2.35 -2.47
CA ASN A 319 19.98 -1.49 -1.50
C ASN A 319 19.77 -2.01 -0.08
N THR A 320 20.74 -1.76 0.79
CA THR A 320 20.65 -1.97 2.24
C THR A 320 20.87 -0.64 2.95
N PHE A 321 20.15 -0.43 4.04
CA PHE A 321 20.31 0.73 4.89
C PHE A 321 20.14 0.33 6.34
N SER A 322 21.11 0.66 7.18
CA SER A 322 21.14 0.32 8.58
C SER A 322 21.15 1.57 9.46
N LEU A 323 20.37 1.53 10.53
CA LEU A 323 20.32 2.54 11.58
C LEU A 323 20.71 1.89 12.90
N VAL A 324 21.67 2.49 13.60
CA VAL A 324 22.10 2.05 14.93
C VAL A 324 21.86 3.20 15.90
N GLY A 325 21.34 2.88 17.08
CA GLY A 325 20.98 3.86 18.10
C GLY A 325 19.52 4.31 18.07
N MET A 326 18.74 3.86 17.09
CA MET A 326 17.33 4.21 16.94
C MET A 326 16.54 3.20 16.11
N ILE A 327 15.26 3.04 16.45
CA ILE A 327 14.23 2.41 15.63
C ILE A 327 13.13 3.47 15.44
N PRO A 328 13.12 4.19 14.31
CA PRO A 328 12.03 5.11 13.97
C PRO A 328 10.77 4.29 13.73
N ARG A 329 9.85 4.28 14.70
CA ARG A 329 8.58 3.55 14.60
C ARG A 329 7.71 4.10 13.46
N LYS A 330 7.09 3.18 12.73
CA LYS A 330 6.20 3.44 11.58
C LYS A 330 4.72 3.40 11.96
N ASP A 331 4.42 2.78 13.09
CA ASP A 331 3.11 2.69 13.72
C ASP A 331 2.89 3.86 14.71
N TRP A 332 1.72 3.91 15.34
CA TRP A 332 1.36 4.94 16.32
C TRP A 332 2.14 4.86 17.65
N LYS A 333 3.25 4.11 17.70
CA LYS A 333 4.04 3.84 18.92
C LYS A 333 5.24 4.79 19.03
N PRO A 334 5.71 5.09 20.25
CA PRO A 334 6.91 5.89 20.45
C PRO A 334 8.14 5.18 19.87
N GLY A 335 8.95 5.91 19.11
CA GLY A 335 10.25 5.43 18.63
C GLY A 335 11.14 4.94 19.76
N ASP A 336 11.95 3.93 19.49
CA ASP A 336 12.92 3.41 20.46
C ASP A 336 14.29 4.04 20.17
N PHE A 337 14.83 4.78 21.14
CA PHE A 337 16.08 5.52 20.98
C PHE A 337 17.07 5.09 22.06
N GLY A 338 18.29 4.78 21.66
CA GLY A 338 19.36 4.39 22.56
C GLY A 338 20.33 3.41 21.91
N GLY A 339 21.51 3.28 22.51
CA GLY A 339 22.57 2.42 21.97
C GLY A 339 22.25 0.93 21.96
N HIS A 340 21.11 0.51 22.53
CA HIS A 340 20.62 -0.86 22.54
C HIS A 340 19.73 -1.20 21.33
N SER A 341 19.36 -0.22 20.51
CA SER A 341 18.37 -0.40 19.42
C SER A 341 18.97 -0.17 18.04
N GLY A 342 18.51 -0.91 17.05
CA GLY A 342 18.84 -0.69 15.64
C GLY A 342 17.81 -1.28 14.69
N GLU A 343 17.81 -0.79 13.45
CA GLU A 343 16.90 -1.21 12.39
C GLU A 343 17.68 -1.38 11.08
N ILE A 344 17.31 -2.38 10.28
CA ILE A 344 17.88 -2.64 8.96
C ILE A 344 16.76 -2.68 7.94
N TRP A 345 16.95 -1.94 6.86
CA TRP A 345 16.06 -1.88 5.72
C TRP A 345 16.75 -2.48 4.51
N ILE A 346 16.02 -3.34 3.82
CA ILE A 346 16.48 -3.94 2.57
C ILE A 346 15.46 -3.59 1.51
N GLU A 347 15.92 -2.89 0.47
CA GLU A 347 15.16 -2.61 -0.74
C GLU A 347 15.28 -3.82 -1.67
N LEU A 348 14.14 -4.41 -1.99
CA LEU A 348 14.02 -5.52 -2.92
C LEU A 348 13.76 -4.98 -4.33
N VAL A 349 13.98 -5.84 -5.32
CA VAL A 349 13.52 -5.58 -6.69
C VAL A 349 11.98 -5.37 -6.67
N PRO A 350 11.46 -4.40 -7.44
CA PRO A 350 10.02 -4.12 -7.49
C PRO A 350 9.16 -5.35 -7.77
N ALA A 351 8.02 -5.45 -7.09
CA ALA A 351 7.09 -6.57 -7.17
C ALA A 351 6.72 -6.99 -8.61
N GLU A 352 6.60 -6.04 -9.55
CA GLU A 352 6.24 -6.34 -10.94
C GLU A 352 7.29 -7.20 -11.66
N LYS A 353 8.55 -7.17 -11.22
CA LYS A 353 9.65 -7.96 -11.77
C LYS A 353 9.86 -9.30 -11.04
N ARG A 354 9.07 -9.59 -10.01
CA ARG A 354 9.15 -10.82 -9.20
C ARG A 354 7.77 -11.47 -8.99
N PRO A 355 7.04 -11.81 -10.07
CA PRO A 355 5.66 -12.31 -9.97
C PRO A 355 5.53 -13.59 -9.13
N ASP A 356 6.56 -14.46 -9.14
CA ASP A 356 6.54 -15.74 -8.44
C ASP A 356 7.23 -15.71 -7.06
N LEU A 357 7.76 -14.56 -6.64
CA LEU A 357 8.53 -14.43 -5.40
C LEU A 357 8.00 -13.31 -4.51
N SER A 358 7.24 -13.71 -3.49
CA SER A 358 6.71 -12.77 -2.50
C SER A 358 7.78 -12.28 -1.53
N ALA A 359 7.59 -11.07 -1.02
CA ALA A 359 8.50 -10.49 -0.03
C ALA A 359 8.57 -11.33 1.26
N ASN A 360 7.49 -12.02 1.62
CA ASN A 360 7.44 -12.89 2.80
C ASN A 360 8.30 -14.15 2.63
N ILE A 361 8.39 -14.71 1.42
CA ILE A 361 9.29 -15.85 1.14
C ILE A 361 10.75 -15.41 1.34
N ILE A 362 11.11 -14.24 0.83
CA ILE A 362 12.45 -13.66 0.99
C ILE A 362 12.72 -13.36 2.47
N LEU A 363 11.76 -12.77 3.18
CA LEU A 363 11.85 -12.46 4.62
C LEU A 363 12.10 -13.72 5.45
N ASN A 364 11.35 -14.79 5.20
CA ASN A 364 11.49 -16.07 5.89
C ASN A 364 12.85 -16.71 5.60
N LYS A 365 13.32 -16.65 4.35
CA LYS A 365 14.66 -17.13 3.99
C LYS A 365 15.75 -16.33 4.70
N TRP A 366 15.60 -15.01 4.77
CA TRP A 366 16.54 -14.12 5.47
C TRP A 366 16.60 -14.42 6.97
N ARG A 367 15.45 -14.65 7.60
CA ARG A 367 15.34 -15.11 8.99
C ARG A 367 16.14 -16.38 9.23
N THR A 368 16.04 -17.38 8.34
CA THR A 368 16.81 -18.63 8.45
C THR A 368 18.32 -18.41 8.28
N ILE A 369 18.74 -17.48 7.40
CA ILE A 369 20.17 -17.19 7.15
C ILE A 369 20.81 -16.47 8.35
N ILE A 370 20.08 -15.56 9.00
CA ILE A 370 20.59 -14.83 10.17
C ILE A 370 20.79 -15.80 11.35
N GLY A 371 19.83 -16.70 11.57
CA GLY A 371 19.80 -17.61 12.71
C GLY A 371 19.47 -16.89 14.03
N GLU A 372 19.66 -17.58 15.14
CA GLU A 372 19.48 -17.01 16.47
C GLU A 372 20.68 -16.14 16.86
N ILE A 373 20.41 -14.93 17.37
CA ILE A 373 21.44 -14.01 17.87
C ILE A 373 21.33 -13.96 19.40
N PRO A 374 22.36 -14.39 20.13
CA PRO A 374 22.31 -14.42 21.59
C PRO A 374 22.28 -13.02 22.20
N GLY A 375 21.53 -12.87 23.30
CA GLY A 375 21.49 -11.65 24.09
C GLY A 375 20.52 -10.57 23.61
N LEU A 376 19.74 -10.83 22.55
CA LEU A 376 18.66 -9.94 22.14
C LEU A 376 17.44 -10.09 23.05
N ASP A 377 16.84 -8.96 23.42
CA ASP A 377 15.50 -8.95 24.02
C ASP A 377 14.44 -9.17 22.94
N ARG A 378 14.66 -8.57 21.76
CA ARG A 378 13.72 -8.65 20.64
C ARG A 378 14.44 -8.57 19.30
N ILE A 379 14.03 -9.44 18.39
CA ILE A 379 14.23 -9.29 16.94
C ILE A 379 12.88 -9.45 16.26
N SER A 380 12.50 -8.51 15.40
CA SER A 380 11.27 -8.60 14.63
C SER A 380 11.57 -8.43 13.16
N PHE A 381 10.85 -9.19 12.33
CA PHE A 381 10.95 -9.12 10.88
C PHE A 381 9.60 -8.71 10.30
N SER A 382 9.61 -7.70 9.46
CA SER A 382 8.37 -7.19 8.86
C SER A 382 8.56 -6.75 7.41
N THR A 383 7.45 -6.66 6.70
CA THR A 383 7.33 -6.11 5.35
C THR A 383 6.57 -4.80 5.41
N LEU A 384 7.00 -3.82 4.61
CA LEU A 384 6.37 -2.51 4.57
C LEU A 384 5.05 -2.57 3.77
N HIS A 385 3.92 -2.47 4.47
CA HIS A 385 2.60 -2.37 3.84
C HIS A 385 1.97 -1.00 4.07
N GLY A 386 1.16 -0.55 3.10
CA GLY A 386 0.32 0.64 3.27
C GLY A 386 -0.99 0.31 3.97
N GLY A 387 -1.45 1.17 4.89
CA GLY A 387 -2.69 1.02 5.65
C GLY A 387 -2.49 1.28 7.16
N PRO A 388 -3.56 1.35 7.96
CA PRO A 388 -3.44 1.42 9.42
C PRO A 388 -2.75 0.14 9.92
N GLY A 389 -1.50 0.29 10.35
CA GLY A 389 -0.62 -0.79 10.78
C GLY A 389 -0.79 -1.19 12.25
N GLY A 390 -0.22 -2.35 12.60
CA GLY A 390 -0.20 -2.95 13.92
C GLY A 390 0.11 -4.45 13.84
N SER A 391 0.35 -5.10 14.98
CA SER A 391 0.39 -6.57 15.05
C SER A 391 -0.99 -7.13 14.75
N ALA A 392 -1.08 -8.30 14.10
CA ALA A 392 -2.37 -8.93 13.81
C ALA A 392 -3.17 -9.26 15.07
N ILE A 393 -2.47 -9.49 16.19
CA ILE A 393 -3.02 -9.70 17.53
C ILE A 393 -2.27 -8.75 18.46
N GLU A 394 -3.02 -7.92 19.18
CA GLU A 394 -2.52 -7.04 20.23
C GLU A 394 -3.44 -7.18 21.44
N ILE A 395 -2.87 -7.50 22.59
CA ILE A 395 -3.61 -7.73 23.83
C ILE A 395 -3.07 -6.76 24.86
N GLN A 396 -3.95 -5.92 25.39
CA GLN A 396 -3.61 -4.96 26.43
C GLN A 396 -4.04 -5.49 27.80
N LEU A 397 -3.08 -5.69 28.69
CA LEU A 397 -3.33 -6.04 30.08
C LEU A 397 -3.40 -4.76 30.93
N ALA A 398 -4.47 -4.60 31.70
CA ALA A 398 -4.68 -3.46 32.58
C ALA A 398 -4.86 -3.92 34.03
N GLY A 399 -4.09 -3.31 34.94
CA GLY A 399 -4.07 -3.71 36.35
C GLY A 399 -3.35 -2.68 37.21
N LYS A 400 -3.59 -2.72 38.52
CA LYS A 400 -2.93 -1.82 39.49
C LYS A 400 -1.60 -2.38 40.01
N ASP A 401 -1.47 -3.70 40.05
CA ASP A 401 -0.27 -4.38 40.52
C ASP A 401 0.60 -4.76 39.32
N PHE A 402 1.79 -4.15 39.27
CA PHE A 402 2.74 -4.38 38.19
C PHE A 402 3.29 -5.81 38.18
N GLY A 403 3.57 -6.40 39.35
CA GLY A 403 4.09 -7.78 39.43
C GLY A 403 3.04 -8.83 39.08
N GLN A 404 1.76 -8.53 39.29
CA GLN A 404 0.68 -9.36 38.75
C GLN A 404 0.60 -9.26 37.23
N LEU A 405 0.70 -8.04 36.66
CA LEU A 405 0.69 -7.83 35.21
C LEU A 405 1.82 -8.55 34.50
N THR A 406 3.05 -8.50 35.03
CA THR A 406 4.19 -9.22 34.43
C THR A 406 3.94 -10.73 34.40
N ARG A 407 3.48 -11.32 35.51
CA ARG A 407 3.16 -12.76 35.55
C ARG A 407 2.05 -13.15 34.58
N ALA A 408 0.98 -12.36 34.53
CA ALA A 408 -0.11 -12.59 33.59
C ALA A 408 0.34 -12.46 32.13
N ALA A 409 1.23 -11.51 31.82
CA ALA A 409 1.82 -11.36 30.50
C ALA A 409 2.68 -12.58 30.13
N ASP A 410 3.52 -13.07 31.04
CA ASP A 410 4.37 -14.24 30.80
C ASP A 410 3.54 -15.53 30.60
N GLU A 411 2.51 -15.75 31.42
CA GLU A 411 1.57 -16.87 31.26
C GLU A 411 0.83 -16.79 29.91
N LEU A 412 0.35 -15.59 29.55
CA LEU A 412 -0.34 -15.37 28.28
C LEU A 412 0.58 -15.60 27.08
N LYS A 413 1.83 -15.11 27.12
CA LYS A 413 2.82 -15.34 26.05
C LYS A 413 3.12 -16.83 25.90
N ALA A 414 3.28 -17.55 27.01
CA ALA A 414 3.53 -18.99 27.00
C ALA A 414 2.37 -19.76 26.35
N GLU A 415 1.13 -19.42 26.71
CA GLU A 415 -0.07 -20.03 26.13
C GLU A 415 -0.20 -19.70 24.63
N ILE A 416 -0.03 -18.43 24.25
CA ILE A 416 -0.09 -18.01 22.84
C ILE A 416 0.96 -18.75 22.01
N GLY A 417 2.15 -18.96 22.55
CA GLY A 417 3.23 -19.70 21.90
C GLY A 417 2.92 -21.17 21.57
N THR A 418 1.87 -21.75 22.17
CA THR A 418 1.42 -23.12 21.86
C THR A 418 0.62 -23.20 20.55
N TYR A 419 0.06 -22.09 20.08
CA TYR A 419 -0.78 -22.09 18.90
C TYR A 419 0.06 -22.10 17.61
N PRO A 420 -0.20 -23.02 16.67
CA PRO A 420 0.53 -23.04 15.41
C PRO A 420 0.26 -21.76 14.60
N GLY A 421 1.32 -21.09 14.17
CA GLY A 421 1.25 -19.85 13.39
C GLY A 421 1.53 -18.57 14.18
N THR A 422 1.71 -18.64 15.51
CA THR A 422 2.20 -17.52 16.30
C THR A 422 3.73 -17.47 16.29
N TYR A 423 4.30 -16.31 16.05
CA TYR A 423 5.74 -16.06 16.07
C TYR A 423 6.00 -14.63 16.54
N ASP A 424 7.23 -14.36 16.97
CA ASP A 424 7.69 -13.03 17.41
C ASP A 424 6.79 -12.42 18.52
N ILE A 425 6.40 -13.25 19.50
CA ILE A 425 5.56 -12.84 20.64
C ILE A 425 6.39 -11.95 21.57
N VAL A 426 5.98 -10.68 21.70
CA VAL A 426 6.72 -9.66 22.44
C VAL A 426 5.78 -8.88 23.34
N ASP A 427 6.29 -8.44 24.49
CA ASP A 427 5.65 -7.44 25.33
C ASP A 427 6.37 -6.09 25.24
N ASP A 428 5.75 -5.05 25.79
CA ASP A 428 6.30 -3.70 25.84
C ASP A 428 7.00 -3.37 27.16
N PHE A 429 7.05 -4.32 28.10
CA PHE A 429 7.72 -4.11 29.37
C PHE A 429 9.23 -4.18 29.17
N ARG A 430 9.91 -3.11 29.57
CA ARG A 430 11.36 -3.06 29.58
C ARG A 430 11.87 -2.88 31.00
N PRO A 431 12.69 -3.81 31.51
CA PRO A 431 13.41 -3.59 32.74
C PRO A 431 14.20 -2.29 32.61
N GLY A 432 14.05 -1.38 33.57
CA GLY A 432 14.79 -0.12 33.57
C GLY A 432 16.30 -0.36 33.52
N LYS A 433 17.05 0.65 33.04
CA LYS A 433 18.51 0.61 33.11
C LYS A 433 18.98 0.57 34.56
N LYS A 434 20.11 -0.11 34.82
CA LYS A 434 20.81 0.03 36.11
C LYS A 434 21.22 1.50 36.29
N GLU A 435 20.87 2.06 37.43
CA GLU A 435 21.25 3.42 37.81
C GLU A 435 22.10 3.42 39.08
N MET A 436 22.97 4.42 39.19
CA MET A 436 23.75 4.66 40.40
C MET A 436 23.23 5.94 41.06
N GLN A 437 22.64 5.78 42.25
CA GLN A 437 22.13 6.90 43.04
C GLN A 437 23.24 7.46 43.94
N ILE A 438 23.61 8.71 43.70
CA ILE A 438 24.67 9.39 44.46
C ILE A 438 24.01 10.32 45.47
N ARG A 439 24.42 10.22 46.74
CA ARG A 439 23.91 11.05 47.85
C ARG A 439 25.08 11.59 48.67
N ILE A 440 24.92 12.81 49.17
CA ILE A 440 25.89 13.44 50.08
C ILE A 440 25.78 12.80 51.47
N LYS A 441 26.93 12.48 52.05
CA LYS A 441 27.04 12.02 53.44
C LYS A 441 26.82 13.19 54.40
N GLU A 442 26.24 12.95 55.57
CA GLU A 442 26.04 13.98 56.61
C GLU A 442 27.32 14.75 56.96
N GLY A 443 28.47 14.06 57.02
CA GLY A 443 29.77 14.67 57.30
C GLY A 443 30.33 15.60 56.21
N ALA A 444 29.75 15.60 55.01
CA ALA A 444 30.16 16.52 53.93
C ALA A 444 29.37 17.84 53.92
N LYS A 445 28.23 17.92 54.63
CA LYS A 445 27.45 19.17 54.74
C LYS A 445 28.22 20.31 55.44
N PRO A 446 28.99 20.06 56.53
CA PRO A 446 29.81 21.11 57.16
C PRO A 446 30.93 21.65 56.28
N LEU A 447 31.34 20.91 55.24
CA LEU A 447 32.32 21.34 54.25
C LEU A 447 31.72 22.29 53.19
N GLY A 448 30.43 22.65 53.33
CA GLY A 448 29.73 23.56 52.42
C GLY A 448 29.28 22.93 51.09
N ILE A 449 29.49 21.62 50.90
CA ILE A 449 29.13 20.93 49.64
C ILE A 449 27.63 20.67 49.61
N THR A 450 26.92 21.21 48.62
CA THR A 450 25.49 20.94 48.39
C THR A 450 25.27 19.84 47.35
N MET A 451 24.05 19.27 47.32
CA MET A 451 23.68 18.28 46.29
C MET A 451 23.75 18.87 44.89
N ALA A 452 23.50 20.17 44.74
CA ALA A 452 23.63 20.87 43.47
C ALA A 452 25.09 20.95 43.01
N ASP A 453 26.02 21.27 43.92
CA ASP A 453 27.45 21.32 43.61
C ASP A 453 27.97 19.95 43.16
N LEU A 454 27.58 18.89 43.87
CA LEU A 454 27.94 17.53 43.51
C LEU A 454 27.38 17.14 42.15
N ALA A 455 26.10 17.43 41.88
CA ALA A 455 25.46 17.14 40.60
C ALA A 455 26.11 17.89 39.44
N ILE A 456 26.45 19.17 39.61
CA ILE A 456 27.15 19.97 38.61
C ILE A 456 28.53 19.37 38.35
N GLN A 457 29.33 19.13 39.39
CA GLN A 457 30.67 18.58 39.23
C GLN A 457 30.65 17.21 38.53
N LEU A 458 29.74 16.31 38.91
CA LEU A 458 29.55 15.02 38.23
C LEU A 458 29.18 15.20 36.76
N ARG A 459 28.24 16.09 36.44
CA ARG A 459 27.87 16.39 35.06
C ARG A 459 29.07 16.90 34.26
N GLN A 460 29.82 17.87 34.80
CA GLN A 460 31.02 18.42 34.19
C GLN A 460 32.09 17.34 33.93
N ALA A 461 32.27 16.43 34.89
CA ALA A 461 33.25 15.35 34.76
C ALA A 461 32.86 14.32 33.69
N PHE A 462 31.62 13.82 33.69
CA PHE A 462 31.23 12.67 32.87
C PHE A 462 30.53 13.03 31.55
N TYR A 463 29.55 13.93 31.60
CA TYR A 463 28.83 14.41 30.41
C TYR A 463 29.65 15.47 29.67
N GLY A 464 30.16 16.43 30.44
CA GLY A 464 30.94 17.57 30.00
C GLY A 464 30.23 18.91 30.22
N GLU A 465 31.02 19.97 30.30
CA GLU A 465 30.55 21.35 30.36
C GLU A 465 30.91 22.09 29.07
N GLU A 466 30.00 22.92 28.58
CA GLU A 466 30.26 23.77 27.43
C GLU A 466 31.15 24.92 27.89
N ALA A 467 32.45 24.84 27.61
CA ALA A 467 33.43 25.85 28.02
C ALA A 467 33.42 27.05 27.08
N LEU A 468 33.19 26.81 25.79
CA LEU A 468 33.16 27.84 24.76
C LEU A 468 32.31 27.38 23.59
N ARG A 469 31.65 28.33 22.93
CA ARG A 469 31.02 28.14 21.62
C ARG A 469 31.74 29.00 20.60
N ILE A 470 32.24 28.39 19.54
CA ILE A 470 32.99 29.05 18.48
C ILE A 470 32.19 28.95 17.19
N GLN A 471 31.93 30.08 16.54
CA GLN A 471 31.31 30.06 15.23
C GLN A 471 32.35 29.70 14.16
N ARG A 472 32.09 28.66 13.36
CA ARG A 472 32.90 28.27 12.20
C ARG A 472 32.03 28.29 10.95
N GLY A 473 32.12 29.40 10.20
CA GLY A 473 31.26 29.62 9.04
C GLY A 473 29.82 29.87 9.48
N ARG A 474 28.90 28.97 9.12
CA ARG A 474 27.48 29.03 9.53
C ARG A 474 27.17 28.13 10.73
N ASP A 475 28.12 27.31 11.17
CA ASP A 475 27.92 26.33 12.22
C ASP A 475 28.51 26.82 13.53
N ASP A 476 27.83 26.51 14.63
CA ASP A 476 28.32 26.75 15.98
C ASP A 476 28.97 25.48 16.54
N LEU A 477 30.27 25.55 16.80
CA LEU A 477 31.04 24.46 17.39
C LEU A 477 31.11 24.63 18.90
N LYS A 478 30.58 23.64 19.62
CA LYS A 478 30.68 23.57 21.09
C LYS A 478 31.99 22.91 21.51
N VAL A 479 32.75 23.61 22.33
CA VAL A 479 33.96 23.09 22.98
C VAL A 479 33.56 22.58 24.36
N MET A 480 33.57 21.26 24.52
CA MET A 480 33.17 20.60 25.76
C MET A 480 34.39 20.17 26.57
N VAL A 481 34.43 20.50 27.86
CA VAL A 481 35.46 20.03 28.80
C VAL A 481 34.88 18.93 29.66
N ARG A 482 35.62 17.82 29.81
CA ARG A 482 35.24 16.63 30.57
C ARG A 482 36.47 15.80 30.91
N TYR A 483 36.33 14.84 31.81
CA TYR A 483 37.41 13.91 32.16
C TYR A 483 37.85 13.05 30.96
N ALA A 484 39.05 12.50 31.06
CA ALA A 484 39.61 11.64 30.03
C ALA A 484 38.70 10.42 29.78
N GLY A 485 38.76 9.88 28.55
CA GLY A 485 37.88 8.77 28.16
C GLY A 485 38.03 7.53 29.03
N TYR A 486 39.21 7.29 29.60
CA TYR A 486 39.48 6.16 30.49
C TYR A 486 38.73 6.29 31.83
N ASP A 487 38.80 7.47 32.47
CA ASP A 487 38.16 7.73 33.76
C ASP A 487 36.62 7.71 33.66
N ARG A 488 36.07 8.02 32.47
CA ARG A 488 34.60 8.08 32.27
C ARG A 488 33.94 6.74 31.93
N ARG A 489 34.72 5.70 31.63
CA ARG A 489 34.19 4.40 31.16
C ARG A 489 34.05 3.37 32.29
N ARG A 490 34.54 3.67 33.49
CA ARG A 490 34.57 2.74 34.63
C ARG A 490 33.84 3.34 35.81
N ILE A 491 33.20 2.48 36.60
CA ILE A 491 32.54 2.86 37.85
C ILE A 491 33.55 3.47 38.83
N SER A 492 34.77 2.91 38.87
CA SER A 492 35.87 3.43 39.70
C SER A 492 36.17 4.91 39.44
N GLY A 493 35.96 5.40 38.21
CA GLY A 493 36.17 6.81 37.91
C GLY A 493 35.18 7.74 38.62
N VAL A 494 33.99 7.26 38.96
CA VAL A 494 33.03 7.99 39.80
C VAL A 494 33.41 7.89 41.27
N GLU A 495 33.90 6.73 41.71
CA GLU A 495 34.30 6.48 43.10
C GLU A 495 35.57 7.25 43.50
N GLU A 496 36.52 7.37 42.57
CA GLU A 496 37.81 8.06 42.74
C GLU A 496 37.72 9.55 42.38
N MET A 497 36.55 10.02 41.94
CA MET A 497 36.35 11.41 41.56
C MET A 497 36.60 12.35 42.75
N ARG A 498 37.50 13.31 42.56
CA ARG A 498 37.74 14.36 43.55
C ARG A 498 36.70 15.47 43.41
N ILE A 499 36.02 15.78 44.50
CA ILE A 499 35.05 16.86 44.58
C ILE A 499 35.74 18.10 45.14
N ARG A 500 35.58 19.24 44.47
CA ARG A 500 36.06 20.55 44.94
C ARG A 500 35.12 21.05 46.04
N THR A 501 35.68 21.45 47.17
CA THR A 501 34.97 22.19 48.22
C THR A 501 34.75 23.65 47.77
N PRO A 502 33.72 24.34 48.31
CA PRO A 502 33.45 25.74 48.00
C PRO A 502 34.61 26.69 48.31
#